data_AF-A0A353MZU9-F1
#
_entry.id   AF-A0A353MZU9-F1
#
_cell.length_a   1.000
_cell.length_b   1.000
_cell.length_c   1.000
_cell.angle_alpha   90.00
_cell.angle_beta   90.00
_cell.angle_gamma   90.00
#
_symmetry.space_group_name_H-M   'P 1'
#
loop_
_entity.id
_entity.type
_entity.pdbx_description
1 polymer ?
#
loop_
_entity_poly.entity_id
_entity_poly.type
_entity_poly.pdbx_seq_one_letter_code
_entity_poly.pdbx_strand_id
1 'polypeptide(L)'
;MLAPWGIERSGIPDPLNIFENASIDSNGALVHLPVVSRAGDHITFRALMDLVCAVSACPMDLNITGGDRITDILVTIRDQESINKPD
;
A
#
# COMPACT_ATOMS: atom_id res chain seq x y z
N MET A 1 -4.87 -9.01 -12.18
CA MET A 1 -5.61 -7.79 -11.83
C MET A 1 -5.61 -6.80 -12.97
N LEU A 2 -4.47 -6.32 -13.49
CA LEU A 2 -4.45 -5.20 -14.44
C LEU A 2 -4.72 -5.52 -15.93
N ALA A 3 -4.80 -6.80 -16.32
CA ALA A 3 -5.02 -7.23 -17.71
C ALA A 3 -6.28 -6.63 -18.39
N PRO A 4 -7.44 -6.44 -17.72
CA PRO A 4 -8.61 -5.79 -18.33
C PRO A 4 -8.37 -4.35 -18.81
N TRP A 5 -7.31 -3.71 -18.33
CA TRP A 5 -6.88 -2.36 -18.73
C TRP A 5 -5.72 -2.38 -19.73
N GLY A 6 -5.39 -3.56 -20.30
CA GLY A 6 -4.31 -3.71 -21.29
C GLY A 6 -2.90 -3.60 -20.72
N ILE A 7 -2.74 -3.67 -19.39
CA ILE A 7 -1.44 -3.58 -18.72
C ILE A 7 -0.90 -5.00 -18.49
N GLU A 8 0.17 -5.31 -19.21
CA GLU A 8 0.92 -6.57 -19.09
C GLU A 8 1.83 -6.57 -17.87
N ARG A 9 2.28 -7.77 -17.44
CA ARG A 9 3.16 -7.93 -16.27
C ARG A 9 4.43 -7.07 -16.34
N SER A 10 5.02 -6.93 -17.52
CA SER A 10 6.23 -6.12 -17.73
C SER A 10 5.99 -4.61 -17.56
N GLY A 11 4.73 -4.16 -17.58
CA GLY A 11 4.35 -2.77 -17.34
C GLY A 11 4.02 -2.46 -15.88
N ILE A 12 4.12 -3.44 -14.97
CA ILE A 12 3.86 -3.24 -13.55
C ILE A 12 5.13 -2.66 -12.92
N PRO A 13 5.09 -1.43 -12.36
CA PRO A 13 6.25 -0.82 -11.71
C PRO A 13 6.51 -1.45 -10.34
N ASP A 14 7.62 -1.09 -9.72
CA ASP A 14 7.85 -1.35 -8.30
C ASP A 14 6.73 -0.69 -7.46
N PRO A 15 6.23 -1.38 -6.43
CA PRO A 15 5.11 -0.90 -5.64
C PRO A 15 5.50 0.26 -4.71
N LEU A 16 4.51 1.10 -4.38
CA LEU A 16 4.57 1.88 -3.16
C LEU A 16 4.10 0.99 -1.99
N ASN A 17 5.04 0.58 -1.13
CA ASN A 17 4.74 -0.26 0.03
C ASN A 17 4.14 0.57 1.17
N ILE A 18 2.82 0.74 1.14
CA ILE A 18 2.08 1.48 2.17
C ILE A 18 2.14 0.71 3.50
N PHE A 19 2.48 1.42 4.58
CA PHE A 19 2.66 0.91 5.94
C PHE A 19 3.83 -0.05 6.19
N GLU A 20 4.60 -0.42 5.16
CA GLU A 20 5.89 -1.11 5.39
C GLU A 20 6.84 -0.18 6.16
N ASN A 21 7.52 -0.76 7.16
CA ASN A 21 8.57 -0.06 7.89
C ASN A 21 9.92 -0.68 7.54
N ALA A 22 10.76 0.07 6.84
CA ALA A 22 12.10 -0.36 6.47
C ALA A 22 13.08 0.82 6.52
N SER A 23 14.35 0.51 6.70
CA SER A 23 15.43 1.50 6.64
C SER A 23 16.63 0.96 5.90
N ILE A 24 17.57 1.86 5.56
CA ILE A 24 18.89 1.49 5.06
C ILE A 24 19.86 1.62 6.22
N ASP A 25 20.58 0.54 6.52
CA ASP A 25 21.58 0.54 7.59
C ASP A 25 22.88 1.25 7.18
N SER A 26 23.84 1.34 8.10
CA SER A 26 25.12 2.02 7.85
C SER A 26 25.99 1.35 6.78
N ASN A 27 25.70 0.09 6.43
CA ASN A 27 26.40 -0.66 5.39
C ASN A 27 25.67 -0.59 4.04
N GLY A 28 24.55 0.15 3.96
CA GLY A 28 23.75 0.27 2.75
C GLY A 28 22.76 -0.88 2.55
N ALA A 29 22.56 -1.75 3.53
CA ALA A 29 21.62 -2.86 3.43
C ALA A 29 20.19 -2.41 3.79
N LEU A 30 19.21 -2.90 3.03
CA LEU A 30 17.80 -2.75 3.39
C LEU A 30 17.49 -3.65 4.59
N VAL A 31 16.97 -3.06 5.65
CA VAL A 31 16.50 -3.77 6.84
C VAL A 31 15.01 -3.54 7.03
N HIS A 32 14.27 -4.63 7.22
CA HIS A 32 12.87 -4.57 7.62
C HIS A 32 12.79 -4.30 9.11
N LEU A 33 11.82 -3.50 9.52
CA LEU A 33 11.56 -3.10 10.90
C LEU A 33 10.12 -3.50 11.27
N PRO A 34 9.81 -3.64 12.58
CA PRO A 34 8.44 -3.90 13.00
C PRO A 34 7.47 -2.83 12.48
N VAL A 35 6.29 -3.27 12.01
CA VAL A 35 5.24 -2.35 11.58
C VAL A 35 4.85 -1.38 12.69
N VAL A 36 4.63 -0.13 12.32
CA VAL A 36 4.24 0.95 13.26
C VAL A 36 2.75 1.30 13.17
N SER A 37 2.12 0.91 12.06
CA SER A 37 0.70 1.14 11.80
C SER A 37 -0.19 0.28 12.69
N ARG A 38 -1.42 0.76 12.94
CA ARG A 38 -2.45 0.09 13.73
C ARG A 38 -3.77 0.02 12.94
N ALA A 39 -4.69 -0.83 13.38
CA ALA A 39 -6.03 -0.88 12.81
C ALA A 39 -6.70 0.51 12.89
N GLY A 40 -7.20 1.00 11.76
CA GLY A 40 -7.80 2.33 11.61
C GLY A 40 -6.86 3.40 11.06
N ASP A 41 -5.54 3.15 11.05
CA ASP A 41 -4.61 4.03 10.34
C ASP A 41 -4.94 3.98 8.84
N HIS A 42 -4.94 5.15 8.22
CA HIS A 42 -5.26 5.30 6.80
C HIS A 42 -4.39 6.37 6.15
N ILE A 43 -4.22 6.24 4.84
CA ILE A 43 -3.64 7.26 3.98
C ILE A 43 -4.63 7.56 2.86
N THR A 44 -4.77 8.83 2.50
CA THR A 44 -5.67 9.28 1.45
C THR A 44 -4.87 9.93 0.34
N PHE A 45 -5.06 9.47 -0.89
CA PHE A 45 -4.45 10.04 -2.09
C PHE A 45 -5.50 10.82 -2.87
N ARG A 46 -5.11 11.99 -3.40
CA ARG A 46 -5.91 12.71 -4.39
C ARG A 46 -5.43 12.31 -5.79
N ALA A 47 -6.33 11.78 -6.60
CA ALA A 47 -6.07 11.57 -8.03
C ALA A 47 -5.90 12.95 -8.70
N LEU A 48 -4.71 13.22 -9.25
CA LEU A 48 -4.41 14.46 -9.99
C LEU A 48 -4.68 14.33 -11.49
N MET A 49 -4.94 13.11 -11.96
CA MET A 49 -5.29 12.72 -13.31
C MET A 49 -6.12 11.43 -13.27
N ASP A 50 -6.63 10.97 -14.41
CA ASP A 50 -7.29 9.67 -14.51
C ASP A 50 -6.27 8.54 -14.28
N LEU A 51 -6.63 7.56 -13.45
CA LEU A 51 -5.71 6.52 -12.99
C LEU A 51 -6.38 5.14 -12.96
N VAL A 52 -5.59 4.12 -13.24
CA VAL A 52 -5.87 2.72 -12.90
C VAL A 52 -5.01 2.36 -11.70
N CYS A 53 -5.63 2.12 -10.54
CA CYS A 53 -4.92 1.75 -9.32
C CYS A 53 -5.00 0.24 -9.07
N ALA A 54 -3.86 -0.33 -8.68
CA ALA A 54 -3.71 -1.70 -8.25
C ALA A 54 -3.32 -1.71 -6.76
N VAL A 55 -4.08 -2.43 -5.93
CA VAL A 55 -3.75 -2.61 -4.52
C VAL A 55 -3.74 -4.10 -4.19
N SER A 56 -2.75 -4.54 -3.42
CA SER A 56 -2.65 -5.90 -2.90
C SER A 56 -2.37 -5.84 -1.41
N ALA A 57 -3.12 -6.62 -0.62
CA ALA A 57 -2.67 -6.96 0.74
C ALA A 57 -1.44 -7.87 0.60
N CYS A 58 -0.30 -7.45 1.12
CA CYS A 58 0.93 -8.23 1.03
C CYS A 58 0.79 -9.51 1.87
N PRO A 59 1.04 -10.71 1.31
CA PRO A 59 0.88 -11.97 2.03
C PRO A 59 2.12 -12.39 2.84
N MET A 60 3.08 -11.49 3.08
CA MET A 60 4.39 -11.83 3.67
C MET A 60 4.27 -12.21 5.15
N ASP A 61 4.21 -13.51 5.43
CA ASP A 61 4.10 -14.10 6.77
C ASP A 61 5.41 -14.70 7.30
N LEU A 62 6.50 -14.57 6.54
CA LEU A 62 7.80 -15.17 6.85
C LEU A 62 8.77 -14.20 7.56
N ASN A 63 8.41 -12.93 7.69
CA ASN A 63 9.25 -11.91 8.35
C ASN A 63 8.41 -10.88 9.11
N ILE A 64 9.08 -9.93 9.76
CA ILE A 64 8.45 -8.94 10.64
C ILE A 64 7.62 -7.88 9.90
N THR A 65 7.72 -7.78 8.58
CA THR A 65 7.00 -6.79 7.77
C THR A 65 5.48 -6.99 7.82
N GLY A 66 5.02 -8.24 8.01
CA GLY A 66 3.59 -8.56 8.12
C GLY A 66 2.98 -8.28 9.51
N GLY A 67 3.79 -7.88 10.49
CA GLY A 67 3.37 -7.83 11.90
C GLY A 67 3.01 -9.21 12.46
N ASP A 68 2.18 -9.24 13.52
CA ASP A 68 1.79 -10.50 14.18
C ASP A 68 0.81 -11.34 13.36
N ARG A 69 0.06 -10.72 12.44
CA ARG A 69 -0.95 -11.37 11.61
C ARG A 69 -1.25 -10.56 10.37
N ILE A 70 -1.31 -11.24 9.22
CA ILE A 70 -1.79 -10.65 7.96
C ILE A 70 -3.29 -10.38 8.05
N THR A 71 -3.70 -9.18 7.67
CA THR A 71 -5.10 -8.76 7.68
C THR A 71 -5.52 -8.19 6.33
N ASP A 72 -6.83 -8.13 6.10
CA ASP A 72 -7.40 -7.43 4.97
C ASP A 72 -7.08 -5.92 5.03
N ILE A 73 -7.11 -5.28 3.87
CA ILE A 73 -7.02 -3.83 3.72
C ILE A 73 -8.32 -3.30 3.13
N LEU A 74 -8.81 -2.18 3.65
CA LEU A 74 -9.97 -1.48 3.12
C LEU A 74 -9.53 -0.41 2.12
N VAL A 75 -10.04 -0.48 0.90
CA VAL A 75 -9.86 0.56 -0.12
C VAL A 75 -11.20 1.22 -0.38
N THR A 76 -11.24 2.56 -0.27
CA THR A 76 -12.45 3.36 -0.56
C THR A 76 -12.14 4.35 -1.69
N ILE A 77 -13.10 4.56 -2.57
CA ILE A 77 -13.04 5.58 -3.62
C ILE A 77 -14.12 6.61 -3.28
N ARG A 78 -13.71 7.88 -3.19
CA ARG A 78 -14.58 9.00 -2.81
C ARG A 78 -14.39 10.12 -3.83
N ASP A 79 -15.46 10.86 -4.12
CA ASP A 79 -15.35 12.09 -4.89
C ASP A 79 -14.76 13.23 -4.03
N GLN A 80 -14.35 14.33 -4.65
CA GLN A 80 -13.75 15.47 -3.93
C GLN A 80 -14.72 16.11 -2.91
N GLU A 81 -16.03 16.07 -3.15
CA GLU A 81 -17.03 16.67 -2.28
C GLU A 81 -17.22 15.88 -0.98
N SER A 82 -17.02 14.56 -1.03
CA SER A 82 -17.18 13.65 0.12
C SER A 82 -15.96 13.57 1.05
N ILE A 83 -14.79 14.12 0.66
CA ILE A 83 -13.58 14.12 1.52
C ILE A 83 -13.73 15.04 2.75
N ASN A 84 -14.54 16.09 2.67
CA ASN A 84 -14.71 17.06 3.76
C ASN A 84 -15.84 16.72 4.74
N LYS A 85 -16.52 15.58 4.54
CA LYS A 85 -17.61 15.15 5.41
C LYS A 85 -17.05 14.21 6.47
N PRO A 86 -17.31 14.43 7.78
CA PRO A 86 -16.87 13.49 8.80
C PRO A 86 -17.55 12.13 8.58
N ASP A 87 -16.79 11.05 8.83
CA ASP A 87 -17.26 9.66 8.80
C ASP A 87 -18.43 9.43 9.78
#